data_AF-A0A5Q0GJG7-F1
#
_entry.id   AF-A0A5Q0GJG7-F1
#
_cell.length_a   1.000
_cell.length_b   1.000
_cell.length_c   1.000
_cell.angle_alpha   90.00
_cell.angle_beta   90.00
_cell.angle_gamma   90.00
#
_symmetry.space_group_name_H-M   'P 1'
#
loop_
_entity.id
_entity.type
_entity.pdbx_description
1 polymer ?
#
loop_
_entity_poly.entity_id
_entity_poly.type
_entity_poly.pdbx_seq_one_letter_code
_entity_poly.pdbx_strand_id
1 'polypeptide(L)'
;MIGNSLQCEYIGWGNLEQVRSQPVAENEALIFTDPAGSAGILIHGFLDCLRSPELQAKIPRQFSENDVAGVMVEMVRTLPENLLKEWRNQSNTNQTAVCAKLRWSTTQILS
;
A
#
# COMPACT_ATOMS: atom_id res chain seq x y z
N MET A 1 -12.92 -20.73 -10.73
CA MET A 1 -11.54 -20.28 -11.05
C MET A 1 -10.88 -19.89 -9.74
N ILE A 2 -9.94 -20.69 -9.23
CA ILE A 2 -9.14 -20.30 -8.06
C ILE A 2 -7.93 -19.56 -8.63
N GLY A 3 -8.11 -18.26 -8.85
CA GLY A 3 -7.13 -17.38 -9.48
C GLY A 3 -6.13 -16.82 -8.47
N ASN A 4 -4.96 -16.46 -8.95
CA ASN A 4 -4.06 -15.58 -8.22
C ASN A 4 -4.81 -14.28 -7.94
N SER A 5 -4.78 -13.81 -6.69
CA SER A 5 -5.41 -12.53 -6.31
C SER A 5 -4.37 -11.61 -5.70
N LEU A 6 -4.52 -10.32 -6.01
CA LEU A 6 -3.71 -9.24 -5.47
C LEU A 6 -4.65 -8.09 -5.16
N GLN A 7 -4.52 -7.50 -3.98
CA GLN A 7 -5.37 -6.41 -3.51
C GLN A 7 -4.52 -5.42 -2.72
N CYS A 8 -4.88 -4.15 -2.81
CA CYS A 8 -4.34 -3.10 -1.97
C CYS A 8 -5.49 -2.43 -1.23
N GLU A 9 -5.42 -2.41 0.08
CA GLU A 9 -6.45 -1.87 0.94
C GLU A 9 -5.91 -0.67 1.72
N TYR A 10 -6.60 0.46 1.67
CA TYR A 10 -6.32 1.57 2.57
C TYR A 10 -6.78 1.20 3.98
N ILE A 11 -5.86 1.25 4.95
CA ILE A 11 -6.13 0.81 6.33
C ILE A 11 -6.14 1.97 7.34
N GLY A 12 -5.92 3.20 6.88
CA GLY A 12 -5.92 4.39 7.71
C GLY A 12 -4.65 5.22 7.57
N TRP A 13 -4.51 6.18 8.46
CA TRP A 13 -3.35 7.06 8.56
C TRP A 13 -3.12 7.42 10.02
N GLY A 14 -1.87 7.65 10.42
CA GLY A 14 -1.53 7.86 11.82
C GLY A 14 -0.04 7.78 12.09
N ASN A 15 0.33 7.52 13.34
CA ASN A 15 1.74 7.49 13.74
C ASN A 15 2.50 6.34 13.05
N LEU A 16 3.59 6.68 12.36
CA LEU A 16 4.38 5.72 11.57
C LEU A 16 4.94 4.55 12.40
N GLU A 17 5.40 4.80 13.63
CA GLU A 17 5.96 3.75 14.49
C GLU A 17 4.89 2.74 14.90
N GLN A 18 3.66 3.22 15.19
CA GLN A 18 2.53 2.33 15.46
C GLN A 18 2.20 1.48 14.25
N VAL A 19 2.20 2.07 13.06
CA VAL A 19 1.92 1.36 11.79
C VAL A 19 2.96 0.27 11.55
N ARG A 20 4.25 0.58 11.73
CA ARG A 20 5.34 -0.39 11.58
C ARG A 20 5.26 -1.54 12.57
N SER A 21 4.71 -1.31 13.76
CA SER A 21 4.54 -2.34 14.78
C SER A 21 3.34 -3.27 14.54
N GLN A 22 2.49 -2.98 13.54
CA GLN A 22 1.31 -3.82 13.28
C GLN A 22 1.73 -5.20 12.77
N PRO A 23 1.15 -6.29 13.31
CA PRO A 23 1.42 -7.63 12.82
C PRO A 23 0.90 -7.79 11.39
N VAL A 24 1.71 -8.44 10.55
CA VAL A 24 1.42 -8.64 9.13
C VAL A 24 1.51 -10.13 8.82
N ALA A 25 0.50 -10.68 8.15
CA ALA A 25 0.52 -12.08 7.74
C ALA A 25 1.65 -12.35 6.70
N GLU A 26 1.95 -13.62 6.47
CA GLU A 26 2.95 -14.03 5.48
C GLU A 26 2.60 -13.54 4.07
N ASN A 27 1.31 -13.53 3.73
CA ASN A 27 0.78 -13.13 2.44
C ASN A 27 0.33 -11.65 2.36
N GLU A 28 0.80 -10.83 3.31
CA GLU A 28 0.47 -9.42 3.39
C GLU A 28 1.75 -8.57 3.47
N ALA A 29 1.69 -7.31 3.05
CA ALA A 29 2.74 -6.34 3.31
C ALA A 29 2.12 -4.99 3.68
N LEU A 30 2.67 -4.35 4.70
CA LEU A 30 2.34 -2.96 5.03
C LEU A 30 3.18 -2.04 4.16
N ILE A 31 2.51 -1.10 3.51
CA ILE A 31 3.11 -0.02 2.75
C ILE A 31 2.63 1.29 3.35
N PHE A 32 3.50 2.30 3.34
CA PHE A 32 3.18 3.58 3.92
C PHE A 32 3.89 4.70 3.17
N THR A 33 3.24 5.85 3.15
CA THR A 33 3.81 7.05 2.54
C THR A 33 3.35 8.29 3.30
N ASP A 34 3.95 9.44 3.02
CA ASP A 34 3.55 10.69 3.66
C ASP A 34 2.16 11.13 3.20
N PRO A 35 1.36 11.76 4.08
CA PRO A 35 0.10 12.38 3.71
C PRO A 35 0.27 13.37 2.57
N ALA A 36 -0.61 13.26 1.57
CA ALA A 36 -0.52 14.07 0.36
C ALA A 36 -1.85 14.72 0.02
N GLY A 37 -1.79 16.00 -0.37
CA GLY A 37 -2.98 16.77 -0.75
C GLY A 37 -3.53 16.45 -2.15
N SER A 38 -2.99 15.44 -2.85
CA SER A 38 -3.45 15.00 -4.17
C SER A 38 -3.21 13.51 -4.37
N ALA A 39 -4.10 12.87 -5.12
CA ALA A 39 -4.01 11.45 -5.45
C ALA A 39 -2.72 11.12 -6.21
N GLY A 40 -2.27 11.99 -7.12
CA GLY A 40 -1.04 11.78 -7.89
C GLY A 40 0.20 11.68 -7.02
N ILE A 41 0.36 12.60 -6.06
CA ILE A 41 1.49 12.57 -5.12
C ILE A 41 1.42 11.32 -4.23
N LEU A 42 0.21 10.97 -3.76
CA LEU A 42 0.01 9.78 -2.94
C LEU A 42 0.34 8.47 -3.69
N ILE A 43 -0.07 8.38 -4.96
CA ILE A 43 0.28 7.26 -5.84
C ILE A 43 1.80 7.13 -5.95
N HIS A 44 2.50 8.22 -6.27
CA HIS A 44 3.96 8.19 -6.37
C HIS A 44 4.60 7.73 -5.06
N GLY A 45 4.13 8.24 -3.93
CA GLY A 45 4.61 7.84 -2.62
C GLY A 45 4.44 6.34 -2.32
N PHE A 46 3.31 5.75 -2.68
CA PHE A 46 3.12 4.29 -2.54
C PHE A 46 3.94 3.48 -3.54
N LEU A 47 4.10 3.96 -4.77
CA LEU A 47 4.94 3.28 -5.76
C LEU A 47 6.41 3.30 -5.37
N ASP A 48 6.87 4.34 -4.66
CA ASP A 48 8.23 4.36 -4.11
C ASP A 48 8.46 3.23 -3.09
N CYS A 49 7.43 2.75 -2.39
CA CYS A 49 7.54 1.56 -1.53
C CYS A 49 7.95 0.30 -2.31
N LEU A 50 7.58 0.19 -3.60
CA LEU A 50 7.95 -0.95 -4.45
C LEU A 50 9.45 -1.04 -4.71
N ARG A 51 10.20 0.04 -4.47
CA ARG A 51 11.66 0.04 -4.56
C ARG A 51 12.33 -0.59 -3.34
N SER A 52 11.57 -0.90 -2.28
CA SER A 52 12.09 -1.59 -1.11
C SER A 52 12.48 -3.03 -1.45
N PRO A 53 13.75 -3.44 -1.27
CA PRO A 53 14.18 -4.82 -1.50
C PRO A 53 13.41 -5.83 -0.64
N GLU A 54 13.02 -5.44 0.57
CA GLU A 54 12.25 -6.27 1.51
C GLU A 54 10.86 -6.56 0.96
N LEU A 55 10.20 -5.55 0.39
CA LEU A 55 8.88 -5.70 -0.22
C LEU A 55 8.97 -6.55 -1.48
N GLN A 56 9.95 -6.30 -2.35
CA GLN A 56 10.18 -7.08 -3.56
C GLN A 56 10.49 -8.56 -3.27
N ALA A 57 11.23 -8.84 -2.19
CA ALA A 57 11.52 -10.21 -1.78
C ALA A 57 10.29 -10.94 -1.24
N LYS A 58 9.32 -10.21 -0.67
CA LYS A 58 8.10 -10.79 -0.08
C LYS A 58 7.00 -11.07 -1.11
N ILE A 59 6.88 -10.22 -2.14
CA ILE A 59 5.84 -10.36 -3.16
C ILE A 59 6.14 -11.58 -4.06
N PRO A 60 5.16 -12.49 -4.29
CA PRO A 60 5.34 -13.62 -5.18
C PRO A 60 5.69 -13.20 -6.61
N ARG A 61 6.69 -13.84 -7.22
CA ARG A 61 7.20 -13.54 -8.58
C ARG A 61 6.18 -13.64 -9.71
N GLN A 62 5.05 -14.28 -9.46
CA GLN A 62 3.92 -14.37 -10.39
C GLN A 62 3.17 -13.05 -10.58
N PHE A 63 3.31 -12.10 -9.65
CA PHE A 63 2.78 -10.75 -9.81
C PHE A 63 3.89 -9.87 -10.38
N SER A 64 3.62 -9.26 -11.53
CA SER A 64 4.51 -8.27 -12.11
C SER A 64 4.47 -6.97 -11.30
N GLU A 65 5.49 -6.12 -11.44
CA GLU A 65 5.49 -4.79 -10.83
C GLU A 65 4.26 -3.98 -11.26
N ASN A 66 3.81 -4.14 -12.52
CA ASN A 66 2.61 -3.48 -13.04
C ASN A 66 1.32 -3.97 -12.36
N ASP A 67 1.22 -5.25 -12.01
CA ASP A 67 0.06 -5.78 -11.28
C ASP A 67 -0.02 -5.16 -9.88
N VAL A 68 1.12 -5.06 -9.21
CA VAL A 68 1.22 -4.46 -7.88
C VAL A 68 0.95 -2.96 -7.93
N ALA A 69 1.54 -2.25 -8.89
CA ALA A 69 1.27 -0.83 -9.11
C ALA A 69 -0.21 -0.58 -9.44
N GLY A 70 -0.83 -1.46 -10.25
CA GLY A 70 -2.22 -1.37 -10.64
C GLY A 70 -3.17 -1.33 -9.44
N VAL A 71 -3.03 -2.27 -8.50
CA VAL A 71 -3.88 -2.32 -7.31
C VAL A 71 -3.63 -1.14 -6.36
N MET A 72 -2.39 -0.64 -6.26
CA MET A 72 -2.09 0.56 -5.47
C MET A 72 -2.75 1.81 -6.06
N VAL A 73 -2.67 1.98 -7.39
CA VAL A 73 -3.29 3.10 -8.10
C VAL A 73 -4.81 3.05 -7.97
N GLU A 74 -5.41 1.87 -8.12
CA GLU A 74 -6.85 1.68 -7.95
C GLU A 74 -7.30 2.05 -6.54
N MET A 75 -6.60 1.53 -5.52
CA MET A 75 -6.88 1.87 -4.12
C MET A 75 -6.88 3.40 -3.91
N VAL A 76 -5.85 4.12 -4.37
CA VAL A 76 -5.80 5.58 -4.18
C VAL A 76 -6.94 6.30 -4.92
N ARG A 77 -7.32 5.84 -6.11
CA ARG A 77 -8.42 6.43 -6.89
C ARG A 77 -9.79 6.22 -6.24
N THR A 78 -9.94 5.20 -5.40
CA THR A 78 -11.17 4.95 -4.63
C THR A 78 -11.23 5.73 -3.32
N LEU A 79 -10.17 6.43 -2.93
CA LEU A 79 -10.16 7.21 -1.70
C LEU A 79 -11.11 8.42 -1.78
N PRO A 80 -11.84 8.74 -0.69
CA PRO A 80 -12.69 9.92 -0.65
C PRO A 80 -11.90 11.22 -0.83
N GLU A 81 -12.39 12.15 -1.65
CA GLU A 81 -11.70 13.43 -1.88
C GLU A 81 -11.54 14.29 -0.61
N ASN A 82 -12.46 14.17 0.35
CA ASN A 82 -12.36 14.89 1.62
C ASN A 82 -11.11 14.46 2.41
N LEU A 83 -10.73 13.19 2.33
CA LEU A 83 -9.53 12.67 2.98
C LEU A 83 -8.26 13.33 2.43
N LEU A 84 -8.17 13.52 1.11
CA LEU A 84 -7.05 14.23 0.47
C LEU A 84 -7.00 15.72 0.88
N LYS A 85 -8.17 16.34 1.06
CA LYS A 85 -8.26 17.73 1.54
C LYS A 85 -7.84 17.85 3.00
N GLU A 86 -8.20 16.88 3.84
CA GLU A 86 -7.77 16.81 5.24
C GLU A 86 -6.24 16.73 5.35
N TRP A 87 -5.59 15.89 4.54
CA TRP A 87 -4.14 15.76 4.51
C TRP A 87 -3.41 17.00 4.03
N ARG A 88 -3.97 17.72 3.04
CA ARG A 88 -3.41 19.00 2.57
C ARG A 88 -3.30 20.03 3.70
N ASN A 89 -4.24 20.01 4.64
CA ASN A 89 -4.35 21.02 5.69
C ASN A 89 -3.54 20.65 6.95
N GLN A 90 -2.79 19.54 6.93
CA GLN A 90 -1.95 19.14 8.05
C GLN A 90 -0.62 19.89 8.05
N SER A 91 -0.32 20.54 9.18
CA SER A 91 0.88 21.34 9.39
C SER A 91 2.00 20.61 10.16
N ASN A 92 1.78 19.37 10.60
CA ASN A 92 2.76 18.60 11.39
C ASN A 92 2.82 17.13 10.90
N THR A 93 3.69 16.85 9.94
CA THR A 93 3.74 15.58 9.19
C THR A 93 4.90 14.66 9.56
N ASN A 94 5.86 15.10 10.38
CA ASN A 94 7.12 14.36 10.61
C ASN A 94 6.96 12.94 11.18
N GLN A 95 5.77 12.55 11.65
CA GLN A 95 5.50 11.21 12.17
C GLN A 95 4.18 10.61 11.67
N THR A 96 3.46 11.31 10.81
CA THR A 96 2.16 10.86 10.29
C THR A 96 2.38 10.18 8.96
N ALA A 97 1.91 8.95 8.81
CA ALA A 97 1.95 8.20 7.56
C ALA A 97 0.54 7.78 7.14
N VAL A 98 0.31 7.74 5.83
CA VAL A 98 -0.84 7.10 5.19
C VAL A 98 -0.47 5.65 4.94
N CYS A 99 -1.35 4.74 5.30
CA CYS A 99 -1.04 3.33 5.39
C CYS A 99 -1.98 2.51 4.52
N ALA A 100 -1.39 1.58 3.80
CA ALA A 100 -2.14 0.59 3.05
C ALA A 100 -1.54 -0.79 3.27
N LYS A 101 -2.34 -1.80 2.94
CA LYS A 101 -1.99 -3.19 3.06
C LYS A 101 -2.11 -3.84 1.69
N LEU A 102 -0.98 -4.37 1.21
CA LEU A 102 -0.96 -5.24 0.06
C LEU A 102 -1.24 -6.67 0.54
N ARG A 103 -2.18 -7.37 -0.09
CA ARG A 103 -2.53 -8.76 0.20
C ARG A 103 -2.52 -9.57 -1.08
N TRP A 104 -1.99 -10.79 -1.01
CA TRP A 104 -2.02 -11.72 -2.13
C TRP A 104 -2.51 -13.11 -1.73
N SER A 105 -3.06 -13.84 -2.70
CA SER A 105 -3.27 -15.28 -2.61
C SER A 105 -2.68 -15.95 -3.84
N THR A 106 -1.85 -16.97 -3.63
CA THR A 106 -1.30 -17.78 -4.72
C THR A 106 -1.84 -19.20 -4.58
N THR A 107 -2.29 -19.79 -5.69
CA THR A 107 -2.60 -21.23 -5.68
C THR A 107 -1.27 -21.96 -5.88
N GLN A 108 -0.69 -22.50 -4.81
CA GLN A 108 0.41 -23.45 -4.97
C GLN A 108 -0.16 -24.75 -5.54
N ILE A 109 0.00 -24.96 -6.85
CA ILE A 109 -0.15 -26.30 -7.41
C ILE A 109 1.05 -27.08 -6.89
N LEU A 110 0.83 -27.90 -5.87
CA LEU A 110 1.79 -28.93 -5.46
C LEU A 110 1.94 -29.89 -6.63
N SER A 111 3.05 -29.75 -7.37
CA SER A 111 3.53 -30.70 -8.37
C SER A 111 4.36 -31.80 -7.71
#